data_AF-A0A6C7JYL0-F1
#
_entry.id   AF-A0A6C7JYL0-F1
#
_cell.length_a   1.000
_cell.length_b   1.000
_cell.length_c   1.000
_cell.angle_alpha   90.00
_cell.angle_beta   90.00
_cell.angle_gamma   90.00
#
_symmetry.space_group_name_H-M   'P 1'
#
loop_
_entity.id
_entity.type
_entity.pdbx_description
1 polymer ?
#
loop_
_entity_poly.entity_id
_entity_poly.type
_entity_poly.pdbx_seq_one_letter_code
_entity_poly.pdbx_strand_id
1 'polypeptide(L)'
;NSLKDIAEFNSVYNGNGNDEEMSVKDMIKDIKIGQKDIDEIYWKIFDIETDGENKSSALIEIEKAKECANKMKNDYMKFYDQEDSQGNVTEGIISKLKQACDDIEENKDKIEKFEKFYNEIFIGVEADENGKGGKLSLEKYLNEKRTEINNLISSKKQELENCLNSYKDKFENLYKEKNDEIDELLPGATSAGLAEAYKDEREVAQTNIKTWNIIFGVSIFVFIIVFGIYFCFSFEENFTYINFLRALPFLFFSGFFTYYSTKQIAEYKRIASEYAYKQRLNQTYKGYETQIKETENEELKNQLLKIMLDSAENNPSKILDKKGEIPSLSLIEKMLDILPFNTLKRLQDKIKAKIEK
;
A
#
# COMPACT_ATOMS: atom_id res chain seq x y z
N ASN A 1 -15.98 21.27 18.33
CA ASN A 1 -16.57 21.82 19.57
C ASN A 1 -15.47 22.18 20.56
N SER A 2 -14.66 21.23 21.05
CA SER A 2 -13.58 21.51 22.03
C SER A 2 -12.64 22.69 21.72
N LEU A 3 -12.19 22.87 20.47
CA LEU A 3 -11.36 24.04 20.09
C LEU A 3 -12.10 25.37 20.15
N LYS A 4 -13.41 25.36 19.87
CA LYS A 4 -14.27 26.53 19.98
C LYS A 4 -14.50 26.88 21.44
N ASP A 5 -14.68 25.87 22.28
CA ASP A 5 -14.90 26.02 23.72
C ASP A 5 -13.64 26.57 24.42
N ILE A 6 -12.43 26.16 23.98
CA ILE A 6 -11.15 26.71 24.46
C ILE A 6 -10.97 28.17 24.03
N ALA A 7 -11.30 28.51 22.78
CA ALA A 7 -11.20 29.87 22.28
C ALA A 7 -12.18 30.82 22.98
N GLU A 8 -13.40 30.35 23.26
CA GLU A 8 -14.39 31.09 24.03
C GLU A 8 -13.92 31.32 25.47
N PHE A 9 -13.35 30.30 26.11
CA PHE A 9 -12.77 30.44 27.44
C PHE A 9 -11.58 31.42 27.49
N ASN A 10 -10.67 31.34 26.50
CA ASN A 10 -9.55 32.29 26.34
C ASN A 10 -10.05 33.73 26.17
N SER A 11 -11.16 33.94 25.47
CA SER A 11 -11.72 35.29 25.25
C SER A 11 -12.29 35.95 26.51
N VAL A 12 -12.62 35.14 27.52
CA VAL A 12 -13.22 35.60 28.78
C VAL A 12 -12.15 35.70 29.90
N TYR A 13 -11.04 34.98 29.79
CA TYR A 13 -10.00 34.91 30.82
C TYR A 13 -8.92 36.00 30.68
N ASN A 14 -9.00 37.05 31.51
CA ASN A 14 -8.05 38.19 31.54
C ASN A 14 -6.92 38.06 32.59
N GLY A 15 -6.45 36.85 32.89
CA GLY A 15 -5.61 36.59 34.06
C GLY A 15 -4.21 37.24 34.08
N ASN A 16 -3.64 37.61 32.91
CA ASN A 16 -2.22 38.01 32.84
C ASN A 16 -1.96 39.46 32.38
N GLY A 17 -3.00 40.25 32.08
CA GLY A 17 -2.86 41.64 31.61
C GLY A 17 -2.15 41.84 30.26
N ASN A 18 -1.60 40.77 29.67
CA ASN A 18 -1.02 40.70 28.35
C ASN A 18 -1.96 39.85 27.48
N ASP A 19 -2.35 40.35 26.30
CA ASP A 19 -3.30 39.72 25.34
C ASP A 19 -2.80 38.39 24.70
N GLU A 20 -1.96 37.61 25.39
CA GLU A 20 -1.41 36.34 24.90
C GLU A 20 -2.28 35.15 25.32
N GLU A 21 -2.59 34.26 24.36
CA GLU A 21 -3.33 33.02 24.62
C GLU A 21 -2.57 32.13 25.61
N MET A 22 -3.19 31.88 26.76
CA MET A 22 -2.61 31.04 27.81
C MET A 22 -2.97 29.57 27.59
N SER A 23 -2.05 28.65 27.91
CA SER A 23 -2.39 27.22 27.87
C SER A 23 -3.34 26.88 29.02
N VAL A 24 -4.21 25.89 28.84
CA VAL A 24 -5.13 25.40 29.91
C VAL A 24 -4.37 25.05 31.20
N LYS A 25 -3.15 24.52 31.08
CA LYS A 25 -2.30 24.19 32.24
C LYS A 25 -1.87 25.44 33.00
N ASP A 26 -1.54 26.51 32.29
CA ASP A 26 -1.10 27.77 32.87
C ASP A 26 -2.29 28.51 33.48
N MET A 27 -3.46 28.49 32.84
CA MET A 27 -4.70 29.02 33.42
C MET A 27 -5.08 28.34 34.73
N ILE A 28 -5.02 27.00 34.78
CA ILE A 28 -5.29 26.27 36.04
C ILE A 28 -4.30 26.69 37.13
N LYS A 29 -3.03 26.92 36.76
CA LYS A 29 -2.02 27.37 37.71
C LYS A 29 -2.30 28.78 38.22
N ASP A 30 -2.70 29.68 37.34
CA ASP A 30 -3.03 31.07 37.64
C ASP A 30 -4.28 31.17 38.53
N ILE A 31 -5.35 30.42 38.19
CA ILE A 31 -6.55 30.27 39.03
C ILE A 31 -6.19 29.76 40.43
N LYS A 32 -5.27 28.79 40.55
CA LYS A 32 -4.82 28.30 41.86
C LYS A 32 -4.08 29.35 42.68
N ILE A 33 -3.32 30.23 42.03
CA ILE A 33 -2.63 31.33 42.71
C ILE A 33 -3.67 32.35 43.20
N GLY A 34 -4.57 32.78 42.33
CA GLY A 34 -5.64 33.71 42.70
C GLY A 34 -6.55 33.16 43.80
N GLN A 35 -6.88 31.86 43.76
CA GLN A 35 -7.61 31.20 44.83
C GLN A 35 -6.85 31.27 46.16
N LYS A 36 -5.56 30.96 46.17
CA LYS A 36 -4.74 31.02 47.40
C LYS A 36 -4.73 32.42 48.02
N ASP A 37 -4.62 33.45 47.19
CA ASP A 37 -4.64 34.84 47.66
C ASP A 37 -6.01 35.23 48.25
N ILE A 38 -7.10 34.78 47.61
CA ILE A 38 -8.47 34.98 48.10
C ILE A 38 -8.72 34.21 49.41
N ASP A 39 -8.25 32.97 49.51
CA ASP A 39 -8.34 32.15 50.73
C ASP A 39 -7.64 32.88 51.89
N GLU A 40 -6.44 33.43 51.67
CA GLU A 40 -5.70 34.17 52.70
C GLU A 40 -6.48 35.40 53.20
N ILE A 41 -7.13 36.14 52.29
CA ILE A 41 -7.99 37.28 52.64
C ILE A 41 -9.22 36.79 53.40
N TYR A 42 -9.84 35.70 52.97
CA TYR A 42 -11.04 35.14 53.59
C TYR A 42 -10.76 34.72 55.05
N TRP A 43 -9.69 33.99 55.31
CA TRP A 43 -9.31 33.57 56.66
C TRP A 43 -8.90 34.74 57.57
N LYS A 44 -8.38 35.83 57.01
CA LYS A 44 -8.12 37.06 57.77
C LYS A 44 -9.40 37.77 58.20
N ILE A 45 -10.47 37.66 57.42
CA ILE A 45 -11.78 38.29 57.72
C ILE A 45 -12.60 37.38 58.65
N PHE A 46 -12.59 36.07 58.41
CA PHE A 46 -13.37 35.07 59.13
C PHE A 46 -12.46 34.16 59.95
N ASP A 47 -12.04 34.67 61.10
CA ASP A 47 -10.98 34.14 61.98
C ASP A 47 -11.51 33.32 63.18
N ILE A 48 -12.83 33.21 63.36
CA ILE A 48 -13.47 32.43 64.42
C ILE A 48 -14.10 31.19 63.83
N GLU A 49 -13.64 30.00 64.23
CA GLU A 49 -14.27 28.72 63.89
C GLU A 49 -15.26 28.32 65.00
N THR A 50 -16.57 28.29 64.70
CA THR A 50 -17.61 27.80 65.64
C THR A 50 -18.54 26.82 64.93
N ASP A 51 -18.66 25.59 65.44
CA ASP A 51 -19.56 24.55 64.91
C ASP A 51 -19.45 24.31 63.39
N GLY A 52 -18.26 24.49 62.82
CA GLY A 52 -18.01 24.33 61.38
C GLY A 52 -18.45 25.52 60.52
N GLU A 53 -18.91 26.62 61.13
CA GLU A 53 -19.16 27.89 60.48
C GLU A 53 -18.06 28.91 60.84
N ASN A 54 -17.48 29.52 59.81
CA ASN A 54 -16.50 30.59 59.97
C ASN A 54 -17.23 31.90 60.26
N LYS A 55 -16.93 32.53 61.40
CA LYS A 55 -17.46 33.83 61.80
C LYS A 55 -16.35 34.87 61.80
N SER A 56 -16.72 36.11 61.50
CA SER A 56 -15.79 37.23 61.50
C SER A 56 -15.77 37.93 62.85
N SER A 57 -14.63 37.91 63.55
CA SER A 57 -14.41 38.74 64.73
C SER A 57 -14.61 40.21 64.40
N ALA A 58 -14.18 40.63 63.20
CA ALA A 58 -14.37 41.97 62.67
C ALA A 58 -15.86 42.31 62.52
N LEU A 59 -16.72 41.43 61.98
CA LEU A 59 -18.16 41.67 61.93
C LEU A 59 -18.77 41.83 63.32
N ILE A 60 -18.35 41.00 64.29
CA ILE A 60 -18.83 41.07 65.67
C ILE A 60 -18.41 42.40 66.32
N GLU A 61 -17.18 42.87 66.08
CA GLU A 61 -16.70 44.16 66.56
C GLU A 61 -17.38 45.34 65.85
N ILE A 62 -17.64 45.22 64.55
CA ILE A 62 -18.39 46.21 63.76
C ILE A 62 -19.82 46.33 64.30
N GLU A 63 -20.47 45.22 64.65
CA GLU A 63 -21.82 45.22 65.21
C GLU A 63 -21.85 45.86 66.60
N LYS A 64 -20.86 45.56 67.45
CA LYS A 64 -20.66 46.25 68.74
C LYS A 64 -20.37 47.75 68.56
N ALA A 65 -19.55 48.12 67.58
CA ALA A 65 -19.23 49.50 67.26
C ALA A 65 -20.48 50.26 66.79
N LYS A 66 -21.32 49.62 65.96
CA LYS A 66 -22.63 50.15 65.53
C LYS A 66 -23.54 50.40 66.72
N GLU A 67 -23.64 49.44 67.64
CA GLU A 67 -24.43 49.61 68.86
C GLU A 67 -23.92 50.77 69.73
N CYS A 68 -22.60 50.89 69.91
CA CYS A 68 -21.98 51.99 70.64
C CYS A 68 -22.21 53.34 69.96
N ALA A 69 -22.03 53.43 68.63
CA ALA A 69 -22.26 54.64 67.86
C ALA A 69 -23.73 55.08 67.91
N ASN A 70 -24.66 54.13 67.82
CA ASN A 70 -26.09 54.39 67.98
C ASN A 70 -26.44 54.87 69.40
N LYS A 71 -25.85 54.28 70.44
CA LYS A 71 -26.00 54.75 71.83
C LYS A 71 -25.45 56.16 72.00
N MET A 72 -24.22 56.43 71.53
CA MET A 72 -23.60 57.76 71.57
C MET A 72 -24.43 58.81 70.84
N LYS A 73 -24.94 58.48 69.64
CA LYS A 73 -25.85 59.35 68.89
C LYS A 73 -27.12 59.66 69.68
N ASN A 74 -27.77 58.64 70.23
CA ASN A 74 -29.00 58.79 71.01
C ASN A 74 -28.79 59.61 72.29
N ASP A 75 -27.68 59.40 72.99
CA ASP A 75 -27.37 60.14 74.21
C ASP A 75 -26.93 61.57 73.89
N TYR A 76 -26.16 61.80 72.82
CA TYR A 76 -25.81 63.14 72.36
C TYR A 76 -27.07 63.95 71.98
N MET A 77 -28.03 63.34 71.27
CA MET A 77 -29.34 63.95 70.99
C MET A 77 -30.06 64.36 72.29
N LYS A 78 -30.10 63.48 73.31
CA LYS A 78 -30.77 63.80 74.58
C LYS A 78 -30.15 64.97 75.36
N PHE A 79 -28.83 65.20 75.24
CA PHE A 79 -28.12 66.22 76.01
C PHE A 79 -27.90 67.54 75.25
N TYR A 80 -27.83 67.50 73.92
CA TYR A 80 -27.42 68.63 73.08
C TYR A 80 -28.45 69.02 72.00
N ASP A 81 -29.71 68.58 72.10
CA ASP A 81 -30.85 69.12 71.35
C ASP A 81 -31.17 70.58 71.77
N GLN A 82 -30.19 71.48 71.59
CA GLN A 82 -30.43 72.91 71.52
C GLN A 82 -30.26 73.33 70.07
N GLU A 83 -31.39 73.65 69.44
CA GLU A 83 -31.43 74.45 68.23
C GLU A 83 -30.67 75.76 68.49
N ASP A 84 -29.83 76.18 67.53
CA ASP A 84 -29.33 77.55 67.56
C ASP A 84 -30.50 78.55 67.48
N SER A 85 -30.25 79.84 67.71
CA SER A 85 -31.26 80.90 67.63
C SER A 85 -31.93 81.07 66.25
N GLN A 86 -31.67 80.17 65.29
CA GLN A 86 -32.27 80.07 63.96
C GLN A 86 -32.93 78.70 63.67
N GLY A 87 -32.98 77.77 64.62
CA GLY A 87 -33.66 76.48 64.47
C GLY A 87 -32.80 75.36 63.87
N ASN A 88 -31.47 75.54 63.75
CA ASN A 88 -30.60 74.51 63.18
C ASN A 88 -29.92 73.68 64.28
N VAL A 89 -30.04 72.36 64.20
CA VAL A 89 -29.32 71.39 65.02
C VAL A 89 -27.83 71.51 64.69
N THR A 90 -26.93 71.36 65.68
CA THR A 90 -25.46 71.36 65.46
C THR A 90 -25.05 70.22 64.52
N GLU A 91 -25.02 70.52 63.23
CA GLU A 91 -24.81 69.59 62.12
C GLU A 91 -23.46 68.86 62.15
N GLY A 92 -22.50 69.24 62.98
CA GLY A 92 -21.11 68.75 62.90
C GLY A 92 -20.85 67.33 63.44
N ILE A 93 -21.32 67.01 64.65
CA ILE A 93 -20.98 65.73 65.33
C ILE A 93 -22.02 64.65 65.01
N ILE A 94 -23.29 65.01 64.99
CA ILE A 94 -24.38 64.07 64.67
C ILE A 94 -24.27 63.58 63.22
N SER A 95 -23.89 64.46 62.27
CA SER A 95 -23.68 64.04 60.87
C SER A 95 -22.51 63.08 60.73
N LYS A 96 -21.39 63.33 61.41
CA LYS A 96 -20.22 62.44 61.41
C LYS A 96 -20.52 61.09 62.05
N LEU A 97 -21.29 61.06 63.14
CA LEU A 97 -21.74 59.82 63.76
C LEU A 97 -22.71 59.06 62.84
N LYS A 98 -23.60 59.77 62.15
CA LYS A 98 -24.51 59.18 61.17
C LYS A 98 -23.72 58.58 60.00
N GLN A 99 -22.78 59.33 59.44
CA GLN A 99 -21.89 58.87 58.38
C GLN A 99 -21.08 57.65 58.82
N ALA A 100 -20.51 57.64 60.03
CA ALA A 100 -19.80 56.47 60.55
C ALA A 100 -20.71 55.24 60.71
N CYS A 101 -21.96 55.42 61.14
CA CYS A 101 -22.94 54.32 61.18
C CYS A 101 -23.30 53.80 59.78
N ASP A 102 -23.48 54.70 58.81
CA ASP A 102 -23.79 54.36 57.42
C ASP A 102 -22.60 53.61 56.77
N ASP A 103 -21.36 54.06 56.99
CA ASP A 103 -20.13 53.41 56.52
C ASP A 103 -19.95 52.01 57.14
N ILE A 104 -20.30 51.85 58.43
CA ILE A 104 -20.30 50.55 59.14
C ILE A 104 -21.29 49.59 58.49
N GLU A 105 -22.50 50.06 58.18
CA GLU A 105 -23.55 49.26 57.55
C GLU A 105 -23.17 48.84 56.12
N GLU A 106 -22.61 49.76 55.34
CA GLU A 106 -22.11 49.45 54.00
C GLU A 106 -20.98 48.40 54.02
N ASN A 107 -20.06 48.50 54.98
CA ASN A 107 -18.98 47.52 55.11
C ASN A 107 -19.48 46.14 55.58
N LYS A 108 -20.49 46.09 56.46
CA LYS A 108 -21.16 44.83 56.84
C LYS A 108 -21.75 44.14 55.61
N ASP A 109 -22.51 44.86 54.80
CA ASP A 109 -23.10 44.34 53.56
C ASP A 109 -22.04 43.83 52.57
N LYS A 110 -20.90 44.52 52.48
CA LYS A 110 -19.77 44.09 51.62
C LYS A 110 -19.16 42.78 52.10
N ILE A 111 -18.99 42.59 53.41
CA ILE A 111 -18.43 41.35 53.98
C ILE A 111 -19.41 40.19 53.79
N GLU A 112 -20.71 40.39 54.00
CA GLU A 112 -21.75 39.37 53.75
C GLU A 112 -21.80 38.96 52.25
N LYS A 113 -21.69 39.94 51.34
CA LYS A 113 -21.61 39.66 49.90
C LYS A 113 -20.35 38.88 49.53
N PHE A 114 -19.22 39.21 50.15
CA PHE A 114 -17.95 38.51 49.94
C PHE A 114 -18.02 37.05 50.43
N GLU A 115 -18.62 36.81 51.59
CA GLU A 115 -18.84 35.46 52.12
C GLU A 115 -19.69 34.62 51.18
N LYS A 116 -20.81 35.18 50.70
CA LYS A 116 -21.69 34.50 49.75
C LYS A 116 -20.95 34.16 48.45
N PHE A 117 -20.20 35.11 47.91
CA PHE A 117 -19.39 34.91 46.71
C PHE A 117 -18.34 33.80 46.91
N TYR A 118 -17.60 33.84 48.02
CA TYR A 118 -16.58 32.84 48.32
C TYR A 118 -17.18 31.43 48.42
N ASN A 119 -18.29 31.31 49.13
CA ASN A 119 -19.01 30.04 49.30
C ASN A 119 -19.57 29.50 47.98
N GLU A 120 -20.02 30.37 47.08
CA GLU A 120 -20.54 29.98 45.76
C GLU A 120 -19.42 29.45 44.85
N ILE A 121 -18.30 30.16 44.79
CA ILE A 121 -17.21 29.85 43.85
C ILE A 121 -16.27 28.75 44.36
N PHE A 122 -15.93 28.74 45.65
CA PHE A 122 -14.84 27.92 46.18
C PHE A 122 -15.29 26.75 47.04
N ILE A 123 -16.53 26.77 47.54
CA ILE A 123 -17.11 25.67 48.34
C ILE A 123 -18.31 25.04 47.60
N GLY A 124 -18.98 25.80 46.73
CA GLY A 124 -20.28 25.47 46.16
C GLY A 124 -20.29 24.79 44.79
N VAL A 125 -19.14 24.42 44.23
CA VAL A 125 -19.09 23.88 42.87
C VAL A 125 -19.71 22.48 42.86
N GLU A 126 -20.83 22.33 42.14
CA GLU A 126 -21.48 21.04 41.96
C GLU A 126 -20.60 20.11 41.12
N ALA A 127 -20.37 18.88 41.62
CA ALA A 127 -19.50 17.90 40.96
C ALA A 127 -20.03 17.43 39.59
N ASP A 128 -21.34 17.55 39.37
CA ASP A 128 -22.04 17.01 38.21
C ASP A 128 -23.18 17.92 37.77
N GLU A 129 -23.55 17.83 36.49
CA GLU A 129 -24.66 18.57 35.86
C GLU A 129 -26.04 18.25 36.47
N ASN A 130 -26.10 17.26 37.38
CA ASN A 130 -27.31 16.74 38.02
C ASN A 130 -27.31 16.93 39.56
N GLY A 131 -26.31 17.61 40.15
CA GLY A 131 -26.25 17.95 41.58
C GLY A 131 -26.15 16.77 42.56
N LYS A 132 -25.77 15.57 42.12
CA LYS A 132 -25.68 14.36 42.97
C LYS A 132 -24.32 14.15 43.63
N GLY A 133 -23.28 14.89 43.25
CA GLY A 133 -21.91 14.69 43.75
C GLY A 133 -21.56 15.36 45.09
N GLY A 134 -22.45 16.20 45.63
CA GLY A 134 -22.14 17.06 46.77
C GLY A 134 -21.25 18.27 46.36
N LYS A 135 -21.12 19.23 47.27
CA LYS A 135 -20.34 20.44 47.10
C LYS A 135 -18.83 20.13 47.09
N LEU A 136 -18.14 20.42 45.98
CA LEU A 136 -16.69 20.30 45.86
C LEU A 136 -16.00 21.67 45.88
N SER A 137 -14.75 21.69 46.35
CA SER A 137 -13.89 22.83 46.10
C SER A 137 -13.50 22.93 44.63
N LEU A 138 -13.34 24.15 44.13
CA LEU A 138 -12.94 24.42 42.74
C LEU A 138 -11.66 23.65 42.36
N GLU A 139 -10.69 23.56 43.28
CA GLU A 139 -9.47 22.78 43.05
C GLU A 139 -9.77 21.30 42.78
N LYS A 140 -10.65 20.69 43.57
CA LYS A 140 -10.98 19.27 43.45
C LYS A 140 -11.72 19.02 42.13
N TYR A 141 -12.66 19.89 41.77
CA TYR A 141 -13.36 19.84 40.49
C TYR A 141 -12.40 19.90 39.28
N LEU A 142 -11.48 20.87 39.29
CA LEU A 142 -10.48 21.03 38.22
C LEU A 142 -9.55 19.80 38.11
N ASN A 143 -9.16 19.21 39.24
CA ASN A 143 -8.33 18.01 39.26
C ASN A 143 -9.09 16.77 38.73
N GLU A 144 -10.38 16.63 39.06
CA GLU A 144 -11.23 15.55 38.56
C GLU A 144 -11.42 15.65 37.04
N LYS A 145 -11.76 16.83 36.52
CA LYS A 145 -11.89 17.07 35.07
C LYS A 145 -10.58 16.86 34.33
N ARG A 146 -9.44 17.26 34.91
CA ARG A 146 -8.13 16.96 34.34
C ARG A 146 -7.86 15.46 34.25
N THR A 147 -8.26 14.71 35.27
CA THR A 147 -8.09 13.24 35.30
C THR A 147 -8.97 12.57 34.26
N GLU A 148 -10.22 13.02 34.11
CA GLU A 148 -11.16 12.55 33.09
C GLU A 148 -10.60 12.75 31.67
N ILE A 149 -10.09 13.96 31.37
CA ILE A 149 -9.46 14.27 30.09
C ILE A 149 -8.24 13.38 29.83
N ASN A 150 -7.35 13.21 30.82
CA ASN A 150 -6.16 12.36 30.66
C ASN A 150 -6.51 10.89 30.41
N ASN A 151 -7.54 10.38 31.09
CA ASN A 151 -8.03 9.03 30.86
C ASN A 151 -8.61 8.88 29.45
N LEU A 152 -9.37 9.87 28.98
CA LEU A 152 -9.94 9.87 27.63
C LEU A 152 -8.86 9.93 26.54
N ILE A 153 -7.83 10.76 26.72
CA ILE A 153 -6.66 10.82 25.84
C ILE A 153 -5.95 9.47 25.81
N SER A 154 -5.74 8.86 26.98
CA SER A 154 -5.02 7.57 27.09
C SER A 154 -5.79 6.44 26.41
N SER A 155 -7.11 6.36 26.65
CA SER A 155 -8.00 5.41 25.98
C SER A 155 -7.99 5.60 24.47
N LYS A 156 -8.13 6.84 23.98
CA LYS A 156 -8.12 7.13 22.53
C LYS A 156 -6.79 6.81 21.88
N LYS A 157 -5.67 7.07 22.56
CA LYS A 157 -4.34 6.69 22.09
C LYS A 157 -4.20 5.17 21.95
N GLN A 158 -4.67 4.41 22.95
CA GLN A 158 -4.63 2.95 22.91
C GLN A 158 -5.53 2.39 21.79
N GLU A 159 -6.73 2.93 21.60
CA GLU A 159 -7.60 2.57 20.49
C GLU A 159 -6.93 2.82 19.13
N LEU A 160 -6.25 3.96 18.99
CA LEU A 160 -5.53 4.31 17.76
C LEU A 160 -4.35 3.36 17.50
N GLU A 161 -3.54 3.04 18.52
CA GLU A 161 -2.45 2.07 18.41
C GLU A 161 -2.95 0.67 18.03
N ASN A 162 -4.02 0.20 18.66
CA ASN A 162 -4.65 -1.08 18.33
C ASN A 162 -5.20 -1.09 16.89
N CYS A 163 -5.83 0.01 16.47
CA CYS A 163 -6.31 0.19 15.11
C CYS A 163 -5.15 0.13 14.11
N LEU A 164 -4.06 0.84 14.38
CA LEU A 164 -2.88 0.91 13.52
C LEU A 164 -2.19 -0.45 13.39
N ASN A 165 -2.04 -1.19 14.50
CA ASN A 165 -1.53 -2.55 14.50
C ASN A 165 -2.45 -3.50 13.71
N SER A 166 -3.76 -3.42 13.92
CA SER A 166 -4.73 -4.24 13.16
C SER A 166 -4.67 -3.98 11.65
N TYR A 167 -4.54 -2.72 11.23
CA TYR A 167 -4.36 -2.39 9.82
C TYR A 167 -3.03 -2.89 9.28
N LYS A 168 -1.94 -2.74 10.04
CA LYS A 168 -0.63 -3.23 9.66
C LYS A 168 -0.65 -4.74 9.43
N ASP A 169 -1.21 -5.51 10.37
CA ASP A 169 -1.33 -6.97 10.25
C ASP A 169 -2.18 -7.37 9.05
N LYS A 170 -3.30 -6.66 8.80
CA LYS A 170 -4.13 -6.90 7.62
C LYS A 170 -3.38 -6.64 6.32
N PHE A 171 -2.61 -5.56 6.25
CA PHE A 171 -1.80 -5.23 5.07
C PHE A 171 -0.68 -6.24 4.85
N GLU A 172 0.04 -6.64 5.89
CA GLU A 172 1.10 -7.64 5.79
C GLU A 172 0.54 -8.99 5.33
N ASN A 173 -0.59 -9.43 5.90
CA ASN A 173 -1.27 -10.67 5.48
C ASN A 173 -1.74 -10.60 4.03
N LEU A 174 -2.37 -9.49 3.61
CA LEU A 174 -2.85 -9.31 2.24
C LEU A 174 -1.69 -9.24 1.25
N TYR A 175 -0.59 -8.57 1.61
CA TYR A 175 0.60 -8.52 0.77
C TYR A 175 1.20 -9.92 0.59
N LYS A 176 1.31 -10.68 1.68
CA LYS A 176 1.81 -12.05 1.65
C LYS A 176 0.91 -12.97 0.80
N GLU A 177 -0.40 -12.94 1.03
CA GLU A 177 -1.39 -13.72 0.28
C GLU A 177 -1.30 -13.42 -1.23
N LYS A 178 -1.22 -12.14 -1.60
CA LYS A 178 -1.12 -11.74 -3.01
C LYS A 178 0.23 -12.11 -3.63
N ASN A 179 1.32 -12.01 -2.88
CA ASN A 179 2.63 -12.43 -3.37
C ASN A 179 2.67 -13.94 -3.58
N ASP A 180 2.14 -14.72 -2.64
CA ASP A 180 2.04 -16.17 -2.75
C ASP A 180 1.16 -16.58 -3.97
N GLU A 181 0.04 -15.88 -4.20
CA GLU A 181 -0.82 -16.07 -5.38
C GLU A 181 -0.07 -15.76 -6.70
N ILE A 182 0.72 -14.67 -6.73
CA ILE A 182 1.55 -14.33 -7.89
C ILE A 182 2.62 -15.40 -8.14
N ASP A 183 3.34 -15.81 -7.10
CA ASP A 183 4.39 -16.83 -7.19
C ASP A 183 3.84 -18.19 -7.65
N GLU A 184 2.58 -18.50 -7.30
CA GLU A 184 1.89 -19.70 -7.79
C GLU A 184 1.43 -19.57 -9.26
N LEU A 185 0.92 -18.40 -9.66
CA LEU A 185 0.37 -18.20 -11.01
C LEU A 185 1.46 -17.95 -12.08
N LEU A 186 2.57 -17.32 -11.71
CA LEU A 186 3.63 -16.89 -12.63
C LEU A 186 4.25 -18.04 -13.44
N PRO A 187 4.59 -19.21 -12.88
CA PRO A 187 5.15 -20.33 -13.64
C PRO A 187 4.16 -20.86 -14.69
N GLY A 188 2.87 -20.98 -14.31
CA GLY A 188 1.81 -21.41 -15.21
C GLY A 188 1.56 -20.42 -16.35
N ALA A 189 1.54 -19.11 -16.06
CA ALA A 189 1.37 -18.06 -17.06
C ALA A 189 2.56 -17.99 -18.03
N THR A 190 3.80 -18.10 -17.50
CA THR A 190 5.03 -18.14 -18.30
C THR A 190 5.03 -19.35 -19.23
N SER A 191 4.66 -20.52 -18.73
CA SER A 191 4.58 -21.73 -19.55
C SER A 191 3.50 -21.62 -20.64
N ALA A 192 2.33 -21.06 -20.33
CA ALA A 192 1.31 -20.77 -21.34
C ALA A 192 1.80 -19.80 -22.42
N GLY A 193 2.50 -18.73 -22.04
CA GLY A 193 3.12 -17.79 -22.98
C GLY A 193 4.17 -18.45 -23.88
N LEU A 194 5.04 -19.27 -23.31
CA LEU A 194 6.04 -20.05 -24.07
C LEU A 194 5.38 -21.06 -25.02
N ALA A 195 4.29 -21.71 -24.60
CA ALA A 195 3.55 -22.62 -25.45
C ALA A 195 3.00 -21.94 -26.71
N GLU A 196 2.47 -20.71 -26.59
CA GLU A 196 1.97 -19.96 -27.74
C GLU A 196 3.13 -19.51 -28.65
N ALA A 197 4.24 -19.03 -28.08
CA ALA A 197 5.43 -18.69 -28.87
C ALA A 197 5.96 -19.88 -29.68
N TYR A 198 6.02 -21.08 -29.08
CA TYR A 198 6.42 -22.29 -29.79
C TYR A 198 5.40 -22.75 -30.84
N LYS A 199 4.11 -22.49 -30.62
CA LYS A 199 3.07 -22.76 -31.62
C LYS A 199 3.27 -21.88 -32.85
N ASP A 200 3.50 -20.59 -32.67
CA ASP A 200 3.73 -19.65 -33.76
C ASP A 200 4.97 -20.05 -34.59
N GLU A 201 6.09 -20.35 -33.93
CA GLU A 201 7.32 -20.82 -34.60
C GLU A 201 7.11 -22.15 -35.35
N ARG A 202 6.31 -23.06 -34.80
CA ARG A 202 5.93 -24.30 -35.48
C ARG A 202 5.11 -24.02 -36.74
N GLU A 203 4.15 -23.11 -36.67
CA GLU A 203 3.30 -22.73 -37.82
C GLU A 203 4.12 -22.07 -38.94
N VAL A 204 5.10 -21.25 -38.59
CA VAL A 204 6.09 -20.72 -39.54
C VAL A 204 6.88 -21.84 -40.20
N ALA A 205 7.41 -22.79 -39.41
CA ALA A 205 8.13 -23.94 -39.95
C ALA A 205 7.24 -24.80 -40.88
N GLN A 206 5.98 -25.04 -40.52
CA GLN A 206 5.02 -25.76 -41.36
C GLN A 206 4.70 -25.04 -42.67
N THR A 207 4.60 -23.72 -42.63
CA THR A 207 4.43 -22.89 -43.83
C THR A 207 5.65 -23.02 -44.75
N ASN A 208 6.86 -23.00 -44.20
CA ASN A 208 8.09 -23.22 -44.97
C ASN A 208 8.14 -24.62 -45.59
N ILE A 209 7.72 -25.67 -44.87
CA ILE A 209 7.59 -27.03 -45.43
C ILE A 209 6.67 -27.02 -46.65
N LYS A 210 5.52 -26.34 -46.57
CA LYS A 210 4.58 -26.23 -47.69
C LYS A 210 5.21 -25.52 -48.89
N THR A 211 5.92 -24.42 -48.67
CA THR A 211 6.64 -23.69 -49.73
C THR A 211 7.70 -24.57 -50.40
N TRP A 212 8.53 -25.28 -49.63
CA TRP A 212 9.55 -26.17 -50.20
C TRP A 212 8.98 -27.39 -50.91
N ASN A 213 7.83 -27.93 -50.45
CA ASN A 213 7.11 -28.99 -51.17
C ASN A 213 6.61 -28.51 -52.54
N ILE A 214 6.17 -27.25 -52.65
CA ILE A 214 5.79 -26.65 -53.94
C ILE A 214 7.02 -26.56 -54.85
N ILE A 215 8.16 -26.06 -54.35
CA ILE A 215 9.41 -25.95 -55.11
C ILE A 215 9.87 -27.34 -55.59
N PHE A 216 9.79 -28.36 -54.74
CA PHE A 216 10.08 -29.75 -55.08
C PHE A 216 9.15 -30.30 -56.17
N GLY A 217 7.84 -30.04 -56.07
CA GLY A 217 6.87 -30.44 -57.09
C GLY A 217 7.15 -29.78 -58.45
N VAL A 218 7.46 -28.48 -58.44
CA VAL A 218 7.82 -27.72 -59.65
C VAL A 218 9.13 -28.25 -60.25
N SER A 219 10.15 -28.55 -59.44
CA SER A 219 11.42 -29.08 -59.96
C SER A 219 11.26 -30.43 -60.65
N ILE A 220 10.45 -31.33 -60.08
CA ILE A 220 10.09 -32.62 -60.71
C ILE A 220 9.29 -32.42 -61.99
N PHE A 221 8.32 -31.50 -61.98
CA PHE A 221 7.51 -31.22 -63.17
C PHE A 221 8.36 -30.72 -64.34
N VAL A 222 9.30 -29.80 -64.07
CA VAL A 222 10.29 -29.32 -65.05
C VAL A 222 11.17 -30.47 -65.55
N PHE A 223 11.61 -31.38 -64.66
CA PHE A 223 12.38 -32.56 -65.05
C PHE A 223 11.62 -33.41 -66.07
N ILE A 224 10.35 -33.72 -65.78
CA ILE A 224 9.51 -34.56 -66.64
C ILE A 224 9.27 -33.90 -68.00
N ILE A 225 9.00 -32.60 -68.05
CA ILE A 225 8.80 -31.87 -69.31
C ILE A 225 10.08 -31.88 -70.16
N VAL A 226 11.22 -31.51 -69.57
CA VAL A 226 12.50 -31.44 -70.29
C VAL A 226 12.90 -32.83 -70.79
N PHE A 227 12.72 -33.86 -69.96
CA PHE A 227 13.01 -35.24 -70.33
C PHE A 227 12.05 -35.77 -71.41
N GLY A 228 10.75 -35.43 -71.32
CA GLY A 228 9.74 -35.80 -72.32
C GLY A 228 9.98 -35.15 -73.69
N ILE A 229 10.32 -33.86 -73.71
CA ILE A 229 10.72 -33.14 -74.94
C ILE A 229 11.96 -33.79 -75.55
N TYR A 230 12.98 -34.09 -74.73
CA TYR A 230 14.18 -34.80 -75.19
C TYR A 230 13.83 -36.17 -75.80
N PHE A 231 12.95 -36.94 -75.16
CA PHE A 231 12.52 -38.25 -75.65
C PHE A 231 11.79 -38.16 -76.99
N CYS A 232 10.88 -37.20 -77.16
CA CYS A 232 10.20 -36.97 -78.44
C CYS A 232 11.19 -36.62 -79.58
N PHE A 233 12.14 -35.71 -79.34
CA PHE A 233 13.15 -35.35 -80.34
C PHE A 233 14.14 -36.49 -80.65
N SER A 234 14.32 -37.45 -79.74
CA SER A 234 15.22 -38.60 -79.95
C SER A 234 14.67 -39.63 -80.94
N PHE A 235 13.37 -39.61 -81.25
CA PHE A 235 12.77 -40.47 -82.29
C PHE A 235 12.88 -39.88 -83.70
N GLU A 236 13.23 -38.60 -83.85
CA GLU A 236 13.54 -38.02 -85.16
C GLU A 236 14.95 -38.46 -85.62
N GLU A 237 15.09 -38.84 -86.89
CA GLU A 237 16.32 -39.40 -87.48
C GLU A 237 17.57 -38.48 -87.39
N ASN A 238 17.42 -37.21 -86.98
CA ASN A 238 18.48 -36.20 -86.91
C ASN A 238 19.11 -36.02 -85.51
N PHE A 239 18.96 -37.01 -84.62
CA PHE A 239 19.44 -36.90 -83.24
C PHE A 239 20.97 -36.75 -83.15
N THR A 240 21.43 -35.59 -82.66
CA THR A 240 22.87 -35.28 -82.45
C THR A 240 23.17 -35.09 -80.96
N TYR A 241 24.34 -35.55 -80.49
CA TYR A 241 24.80 -35.41 -79.08
C TYR A 241 24.76 -33.97 -78.52
N ILE A 242 24.84 -32.96 -79.39
CA ILE A 242 24.74 -31.53 -79.05
C ILE A 242 23.38 -31.19 -78.42
N ASN A 243 22.30 -31.89 -78.81
CA ASN A 243 20.95 -31.66 -78.26
C ASN A 243 20.84 -32.09 -76.79
N PHE A 244 21.57 -33.13 -76.39
CA PHE A 244 21.66 -33.56 -74.99
C PHE A 244 22.43 -32.55 -74.13
N LEU A 245 23.58 -32.06 -74.62
CA LEU A 245 24.38 -31.03 -73.94
C LEU A 245 23.60 -29.72 -73.70
N ARG A 246 22.64 -29.39 -74.58
CA ARG A 246 21.76 -28.21 -74.42
C ARG A 246 20.70 -28.37 -73.32
N ALA A 247 20.26 -29.60 -73.04
CA ALA A 247 19.31 -29.90 -71.96
C ALA A 247 19.99 -30.07 -70.59
N LEU A 248 21.31 -30.32 -70.58
CA LEU A 248 22.10 -30.62 -69.39
C LEU A 248 22.02 -29.54 -68.29
N PRO A 249 22.07 -28.22 -68.58
CA PRO A 249 21.88 -27.20 -67.54
C PRO A 249 20.52 -27.29 -66.85
N PHE A 250 19.44 -27.53 -67.61
CA PHE A 250 18.08 -27.63 -67.05
C PHE A 250 17.91 -28.89 -66.20
N LEU A 251 18.46 -30.03 -66.63
CA LEU A 251 18.47 -31.26 -65.83
C LEU A 251 19.30 -31.09 -64.55
N PHE A 252 20.45 -30.42 -64.64
CA PHE A 252 21.29 -30.11 -63.48
C PHE A 252 20.57 -29.21 -62.47
N PHE A 253 19.98 -28.09 -62.92
CA PHE A 253 19.24 -27.19 -62.03
C PHE A 253 18.02 -27.86 -61.41
N SER A 254 17.25 -28.63 -62.19
CA SER A 254 16.10 -29.37 -61.65
C SER A 254 16.53 -30.40 -60.59
N GLY A 255 17.59 -31.17 -60.85
CA GLY A 255 18.17 -32.10 -59.89
C GLY A 255 18.67 -31.40 -58.61
N PHE A 256 19.37 -30.26 -58.77
CA PHE A 256 19.84 -29.43 -57.67
C PHE A 256 18.69 -28.92 -56.80
N PHE A 257 17.63 -28.35 -57.39
CA PHE A 257 16.47 -27.85 -56.65
C PHE A 257 15.68 -28.97 -55.97
N THR A 258 15.58 -30.14 -56.60
CA THR A 258 14.93 -31.32 -56.01
C THR A 258 15.69 -31.80 -54.77
N TYR A 259 17.02 -31.90 -54.88
CA TYR A 259 17.89 -32.25 -53.76
C TYR A 259 17.83 -31.22 -52.63
N TYR A 260 18.01 -29.95 -52.96
CA TYR A 260 18.02 -28.86 -51.99
C TYR A 260 16.67 -28.73 -51.28
N SER A 261 15.55 -28.81 -52.02
CA SER A 261 14.21 -28.75 -51.43
C SER A 261 13.96 -29.93 -50.50
N THR A 262 14.40 -31.15 -50.87
CA THR A 262 14.29 -32.33 -50.00
C THR A 262 15.03 -32.13 -48.67
N LYS A 263 16.24 -31.55 -48.71
CA LYS A 263 17.00 -31.21 -47.51
C LYS A 263 16.25 -30.18 -46.64
N GLN A 264 15.77 -29.09 -47.24
CA GLN A 264 15.04 -28.06 -46.51
C GLN A 264 13.74 -28.59 -45.89
N ILE A 265 13.00 -29.43 -46.60
CA ILE A 265 11.79 -30.08 -46.07
C ILE A 265 12.13 -30.93 -44.83
N ALA A 266 13.22 -31.70 -44.87
CA ALA A 266 13.64 -32.52 -43.73
C ALA A 266 14.03 -31.66 -42.52
N GLU A 267 14.75 -30.56 -42.75
CA GLU A 267 15.15 -29.61 -41.70
C GLU A 267 13.93 -28.93 -41.06
N TYR A 268 13.02 -28.36 -41.85
CA TYR A 268 11.83 -27.71 -41.29
C TYR A 268 10.87 -28.72 -40.63
N LYS A 269 10.77 -29.96 -41.11
CA LYS A 269 10.01 -31.03 -40.42
C LYS A 269 10.59 -31.31 -39.03
N ARG A 270 11.91 -31.36 -38.92
CA ARG A 270 12.59 -31.54 -37.63
C ARG A 270 12.31 -30.36 -36.69
N ILE A 271 12.49 -29.14 -37.18
CA ILE A 271 12.20 -27.90 -36.42
C ILE A 271 10.75 -27.88 -35.94
N ALA A 272 9.79 -28.21 -36.82
CA ALA A 272 8.37 -28.26 -36.45
C ALA A 272 8.08 -29.35 -35.40
N SER A 273 8.75 -30.51 -35.47
CA SER A 273 8.59 -31.58 -34.46
C SER A 273 9.13 -31.17 -33.10
N GLU A 274 10.24 -30.43 -33.07
CA GLU A 274 10.87 -29.94 -31.85
C GLU A 274 10.01 -28.85 -31.18
N TYR A 275 9.54 -27.87 -31.94
CA TYR A 275 8.60 -26.87 -31.42
C TYR A 275 7.27 -27.49 -30.99
N ALA A 276 6.80 -28.53 -31.68
CA ALA A 276 5.62 -29.27 -31.22
C ALA A 276 5.86 -29.97 -29.87
N TYR A 277 7.05 -30.54 -29.64
CA TYR A 277 7.41 -31.10 -28.34
C TYR A 277 7.46 -30.02 -27.25
N LYS A 278 8.15 -28.90 -27.52
CA LYS A 278 8.28 -27.75 -26.61
C LYS A 278 6.93 -27.14 -26.26
N GLN A 279 6.06 -26.95 -27.25
CA GLN A 279 4.68 -26.49 -27.04
C GLN A 279 3.91 -27.44 -26.12
N ARG A 280 3.89 -28.74 -26.42
CA ARG A 280 3.13 -29.71 -25.62
C ARG A 280 3.63 -29.76 -24.19
N LEU A 281 4.95 -29.79 -24.01
CA LEU A 281 5.57 -29.80 -22.68
C LEU A 281 5.11 -28.61 -21.84
N ASN A 282 5.11 -27.41 -22.43
CA ASN A 282 4.64 -26.18 -21.78
C ASN A 282 3.12 -26.18 -21.53
N GLN A 283 2.31 -26.66 -22.48
CA GLN A 283 0.86 -26.79 -22.28
C GLN A 283 0.53 -27.75 -21.13
N THR A 284 1.31 -28.81 -20.95
CA THR A 284 1.10 -29.82 -19.91
C THR A 284 1.77 -29.49 -18.57
N TYR A 285 2.62 -28.45 -18.52
CA TYR A 285 3.42 -28.12 -17.35
C TYR A 285 2.57 -27.96 -16.09
N LYS A 286 1.52 -27.13 -16.16
CA LYS A 286 0.67 -26.84 -15.00
C LYS A 286 -0.03 -28.11 -14.48
N GLY A 287 -0.42 -29.02 -15.37
CA GLY A 287 -1.01 -30.31 -14.98
C GLY A 287 -0.03 -31.21 -14.21
N TYR A 288 1.23 -31.29 -14.68
CA TYR A 288 2.27 -32.06 -13.98
C TYR A 288 2.73 -31.38 -12.70
N GLU A 289 2.85 -30.05 -12.71
CA GLU A 289 3.21 -29.26 -11.54
C GLU A 289 2.20 -29.46 -10.41
N THR A 290 0.90 -29.41 -10.71
CA THR A 290 -0.18 -29.67 -9.74
C THR A 290 -0.10 -31.10 -9.18
N GLN A 291 0.02 -32.13 -10.03
CA GLN A 291 0.10 -33.53 -9.57
C GLN A 291 1.34 -33.80 -8.71
N ILE A 292 2.48 -33.18 -9.04
CA ILE A 292 3.72 -33.34 -8.28
C ILE A 292 3.64 -32.61 -6.94
N LYS A 293 3.03 -31.41 -6.91
CA LYS A 293 2.73 -30.68 -5.66
C LYS A 293 1.83 -31.52 -4.74
N GLU A 294 0.80 -32.16 -5.27
CA GLU A 294 -0.11 -33.04 -4.51
C GLU A 294 0.59 -34.30 -3.95
N THR A 295 1.65 -34.77 -4.61
CA THR A 295 2.40 -35.98 -4.20
C THR A 295 3.55 -35.65 -3.24
N GLU A 296 3.87 -34.37 -3.01
CA GLU A 296 5.01 -33.87 -2.21
C GLU A 296 6.38 -34.52 -2.54
N ASN A 297 6.53 -35.02 -3.78
CA ASN A 297 7.74 -35.72 -4.19
C ASN A 297 8.74 -34.75 -4.86
N GLU A 298 9.70 -34.27 -4.07
CA GLU A 298 10.76 -33.36 -4.51
C GLU A 298 11.66 -33.96 -5.61
N GLU A 299 11.78 -35.28 -5.73
CA GLU A 299 12.51 -35.92 -6.82
C GLU A 299 11.81 -35.69 -8.17
N LEU A 300 10.48 -35.90 -8.22
CA LEU A 300 9.69 -35.70 -9.43
C LEU A 300 9.66 -34.23 -9.86
N LYS A 301 9.63 -33.30 -8.90
CA LYS A 301 9.73 -31.86 -9.16
C LYS A 301 11.05 -31.48 -9.80
N ASN A 302 12.16 -31.97 -9.25
CA ASN A 302 13.49 -31.75 -9.82
C ASN A 302 13.64 -32.39 -11.21
N GLN A 303 13.03 -33.57 -11.43
CA GLN A 303 12.98 -34.19 -12.76
C GLN A 303 12.17 -33.35 -13.76
N LEU A 304 11.00 -32.80 -13.38
CA LEU A 304 10.21 -31.93 -14.25
C LEU A 304 10.98 -30.65 -14.62
N LEU A 305 11.61 -30.01 -13.64
CA LEU A 305 12.45 -28.82 -13.88
C LEU A 305 13.63 -29.14 -14.81
N LYS A 306 14.26 -30.29 -14.62
CA LYS A 306 15.33 -30.77 -15.49
C LYS A 306 14.84 -31.01 -16.92
N ILE A 307 13.69 -31.66 -17.11
CA ILE A 307 13.10 -31.89 -18.45
C ILE A 307 12.78 -30.55 -19.14
N MET A 308 12.26 -29.58 -18.39
CA MET A 308 11.99 -28.23 -18.89
C MET A 308 13.28 -27.50 -19.30
N LEU A 309 14.31 -27.57 -18.46
CA LEU A 309 15.61 -26.96 -18.73
C LEU A 309 16.30 -27.62 -19.94
N ASP A 310 16.34 -28.95 -19.97
CA ASP A 310 16.90 -29.74 -21.08
C ASP A 310 16.14 -29.45 -22.39
N SER A 311 14.82 -29.26 -22.32
CA SER A 311 14.00 -28.86 -23.48
C SER A 311 14.35 -27.45 -23.95
N ALA A 312 14.58 -26.49 -23.05
CA ALA A 312 14.98 -25.14 -23.41
C ALA A 312 16.41 -25.07 -23.98
N GLU A 313 17.34 -25.89 -23.47
CA GLU A 313 18.75 -25.91 -23.88
C GLU A 313 19.00 -26.64 -25.21
N ASN A 314 18.17 -27.62 -25.53
CA ASN A 314 18.22 -28.31 -26.83
C ASN A 314 17.66 -27.37 -27.90
N ASN A 315 18.56 -26.60 -28.52
CA ASN A 315 18.29 -25.68 -29.61
C ASN A 315 18.30 -26.44 -30.96
N PRO A 316 17.40 -26.13 -31.92
CA PRO A 316 17.44 -26.71 -33.26
C PRO A 316 18.82 -26.60 -33.95
N SER A 317 19.62 -25.61 -33.55
CA SER A 317 21.00 -25.37 -33.99
C SER A 317 22.02 -26.41 -33.53
N LYS A 318 21.88 -27.03 -32.34
CA LYS A 318 22.84 -28.05 -31.85
C LYS A 318 22.76 -29.36 -32.64
N ILE A 319 21.60 -29.68 -33.23
CA ILE A 319 21.40 -30.85 -34.10
C ILE A 319 21.71 -30.51 -35.57
N LEU A 320 21.90 -29.23 -35.92
CA LEU A 320 22.53 -28.87 -37.20
C LEU A 320 24.01 -29.30 -37.23
N ASP A 321 24.68 -29.35 -36.06
CA ASP A 321 26.10 -29.75 -35.95
C ASP A 321 26.33 -31.27 -35.82
N LYS A 322 25.41 -32.03 -35.22
CA LYS A 322 25.57 -33.49 -35.07
C LYS A 322 24.87 -34.26 -36.19
N LYS A 323 25.68 -34.67 -37.18
CA LYS A 323 25.34 -35.58 -38.28
C LYS A 323 24.13 -35.11 -39.11
N GLY A 324 24.41 -34.14 -39.97
CA GLY A 324 24.04 -34.33 -41.38
C GLY A 324 24.78 -35.56 -41.92
N GLU A 325 24.40 -36.77 -41.51
CA GLU A 325 24.68 -37.95 -42.32
C GLU A 325 23.94 -37.70 -43.62
N ILE A 326 24.69 -37.23 -44.61
CA ILE A 326 24.17 -36.95 -45.92
C ILE A 326 23.61 -38.29 -46.41
N PRO A 327 22.28 -38.43 -46.62
CA PRO A 327 21.74 -39.65 -47.21
C PRO A 327 22.37 -39.93 -48.59
N SER A 328 23.04 -38.92 -49.17
CA SER A 328 23.86 -39.06 -50.38
C SER A 328 25.06 -39.97 -50.21
N LEU A 329 25.76 -40.06 -49.07
CA LEU A 329 26.93 -40.94 -49.02
C LEU A 329 26.49 -42.41 -49.01
N SER A 330 25.45 -42.73 -48.24
CA SER A 330 24.87 -44.08 -48.21
C SER A 330 24.04 -44.43 -49.45
N LEU A 331 23.40 -43.47 -50.13
CA LEU A 331 22.73 -43.71 -51.42
C LEU A 331 23.68 -43.74 -52.60
N ILE A 332 24.76 -42.93 -52.60
CA ILE A 332 25.82 -42.98 -53.62
C ILE A 332 26.65 -44.24 -53.44
N GLU A 333 26.97 -44.64 -52.21
CA GLU A 333 27.59 -45.95 -51.92
C GLU A 333 26.66 -47.09 -52.35
N LYS A 334 25.36 -47.06 -51.99
CA LYS A 334 24.40 -48.07 -52.46
C LYS A 334 24.22 -48.03 -53.98
N MET A 335 24.23 -46.87 -54.63
CA MET A 335 24.17 -46.78 -56.10
C MET A 335 25.46 -47.25 -56.76
N LEU A 336 26.63 -46.97 -56.18
CA LEU A 336 27.92 -47.48 -56.64
C LEU A 336 27.98 -49.00 -56.49
N ASP A 337 27.45 -49.55 -55.41
CA ASP A 337 27.39 -50.99 -55.15
C ASP A 337 26.39 -51.71 -56.07
N ILE A 338 25.31 -51.04 -56.49
CA ILE A 338 24.31 -51.57 -57.43
C ILE A 338 24.76 -51.40 -58.89
N LEU A 339 25.71 -50.50 -59.18
CA LEU A 339 26.25 -50.29 -60.53
C LEU A 339 27.09 -51.50 -60.96
N PRO A 340 26.74 -52.19 -62.07
CA PRO A 340 27.45 -53.40 -62.49
C PRO A 340 28.73 -53.01 -63.25
N PHE A 341 29.71 -52.45 -62.52
CA PHE A 341 31.00 -51.95 -63.03
C PHE A 341 31.72 -52.98 -63.91
N ASN A 342 31.59 -54.28 -63.57
CA ASN A 342 32.15 -55.38 -64.34
C ASN A 342 31.48 -55.60 -65.72
N THR A 343 30.19 -55.28 -65.86
CA THR A 343 29.51 -55.34 -67.18
C THR A 343 29.85 -54.14 -68.05
N LEU A 344 29.98 -52.94 -67.47
CA LEU A 344 30.42 -51.75 -68.18
C LEU A 344 31.87 -51.90 -68.67
N LYS A 345 32.76 -52.47 -67.84
CA LYS A 345 34.14 -52.77 -68.22
C LYS A 345 34.23 -53.84 -69.32
N ARG A 346 33.46 -54.93 -69.22
CA ARG A 346 33.36 -55.94 -70.31
C ARG A 346 32.78 -55.37 -71.61
N LEU A 347 31.88 -54.40 -71.52
CA LEU A 347 31.32 -53.72 -72.70
C LEU A 347 32.38 -52.83 -73.35
N GLN A 348 33.13 -52.06 -72.55
CA GLN A 348 34.25 -51.24 -73.01
C GLN A 348 35.34 -52.10 -73.66
N ASP A 349 35.74 -53.21 -73.05
CA ASP A 349 36.76 -54.11 -73.60
C ASP A 349 36.29 -54.76 -74.91
N LYS A 350 35.01 -55.15 -75.01
CA LYS A 350 34.42 -55.66 -76.25
C LYS A 350 34.34 -54.62 -77.36
N ILE A 351 34.05 -53.36 -77.02
CA ILE A 351 34.03 -52.26 -77.98
C ILE A 351 35.45 -51.96 -78.46
N LYS A 352 36.43 -51.92 -77.55
CA LYS A 352 37.84 -51.68 -77.88
C LYS A 352 38.44 -52.78 -78.76
N ALA A 353 38.16 -54.05 -78.46
CA ALA A 353 38.57 -55.20 -79.28
C ALA A 353 37.91 -55.26 -80.67
N LYS A 354 36.80 -54.55 -80.87
CA LYS A 354 36.09 -54.46 -82.16
C LYS A 354 36.51 -53.22 -82.98
N ILE A 355 37.24 -52.28 -82.37
CA ILE A 355 37.82 -51.10 -83.01
C ILE A 355 39.29 -51.34 -83.40
N GLU A 356 39.98 -52.26 -82.71
CA GLU A 356 41.36 -52.68 -83.02
C GLU A 356 41.46 -53.88 -84.00
N LYS A 357 40.34 -54.27 -84.62
CA LYS A 357 40.27 -55.21 -85.77
C LYS A 357 39.67 -54.47 -86.96
#